data_AF-A0A6V8KEI6-F1
#
_entry.id   AF-A0A6V8KEI6-F1
#
_cell.length_a   1.000
_cell.length_b   1.000
_cell.length_c   1.000
_cell.angle_alpha   90.00
_cell.angle_beta   90.00
_cell.angle_gamma   90.00
#
_symmetry.space_group_name_H-M   'P 1'
#
loop_
_entity.id
_entity.type
_entity.pdbx_description
1 polymer ?
#
loop_
_entity_poly.entity_id
_entity_poly.type
_entity_poly.pdbx_seq_one_letter_code
_entity_poly.pdbx_strand_id
1 'polypeptide(L)'
;MTLRNSQTVTALELRVRIALTPDVVNTGAWSTISADALVTTVEQQADALVYTFTLKPGMRLGAATHFFGVQYGHATGGRDPSRDTYQAVATADDGARAEVDGRF
;
A
#
# COMPACT_ATOMS: atom_id res chain seq x y z
N MET A 1 -4.60 5.59 -2.22
CA MET A 1 -4.57 4.70 -3.40
C MET A 1 -5.82 3.82 -3.42
N THR A 2 -6.29 3.50 -4.62
CA THR A 2 -7.49 2.68 -4.84
C THR A 2 -7.11 1.43 -5.63
N LEU A 3 -7.48 0.25 -5.13
CA LEU A 3 -7.37 -1.01 -5.85
C LEU A 3 -8.77 -1.58 -6.07
N ARG A 4 -9.03 -2.04 -7.29
CA ARG A 4 -10.31 -2.66 -7.66
C ARG A 4 -10.05 -4.06 -8.17
N ASN A 5 -10.81 -5.02 -7.67
CA ASN A 5 -10.80 -6.40 -8.14
C ASN A 5 -12.22 -6.83 -8.54
N SER A 6 -12.32 -7.56 -9.65
CA SER A 6 -13.56 -8.19 -10.13
C SER A 6 -13.63 -9.69 -9.79
N GLN A 7 -12.51 -10.29 -9.41
CA GLN A 7 -12.39 -11.69 -8.97
C GLN A 7 -12.02 -11.75 -7.50
N THR A 8 -12.20 -12.91 -6.87
CA THR A 8 -11.77 -13.09 -5.49
C THR A 8 -10.25 -13.11 -5.42
N VAL A 9 -9.66 -12.22 -4.62
CA VAL A 9 -8.21 -12.16 -4.39
C VAL A 9 -7.86 -12.98 -3.15
N THR A 10 -6.83 -13.82 -3.26
CA THR A 10 -6.34 -14.72 -2.20
C THR A 10 -4.96 -14.35 -1.68
N ALA A 11 -4.21 -13.54 -2.44
CA ALA A 11 -2.99 -12.90 -1.98
C ALA A 11 -2.94 -11.46 -2.51
N LEU A 12 -2.54 -10.53 -1.65
CA LEU A 12 -2.30 -9.14 -2.01
C LEU A 12 -1.09 -8.65 -1.23
N GLU A 13 -0.16 -8.00 -1.94
CA GLU A 13 0.86 -7.17 -1.34
C GLU A 13 0.85 -5.81 -2.03
N LEU A 14 0.71 -4.76 -1.23
CA LEU A 14 0.79 -3.38 -1.68
C LEU A 14 1.93 -2.68 -0.96
N ARG A 15 2.92 -2.22 -1.72
CA ARG A 15 4.03 -1.40 -1.22
C ARG A 15 3.84 0.04 -1.67
N VAL A 16 3.97 0.97 -0.73
CA VAL A 16 3.98 2.41 -1.00
C VAL A 16 5.27 2.97 -0.45
N ARG A 17 6.07 3.57 -1.33
CA ARG A 17 7.37 4.16 -1.01
C ARG A 17 7.25 5.67 -1.03
N ILE A 18 7.51 6.29 0.10
CA ILE A 18 7.53 7.74 0.28
C ILE A 18 8.99 8.19 0.39
N ALA A 19 9.50 8.89 -0.62
CA ALA A 19 10.89 9.34 -0.64
C ALA A 19 11.17 10.29 0.54
N LEU A 20 12.28 10.08 1.23
CA LEU A 20 12.68 10.95 2.32
C LEU A 20 13.02 12.34 1.79
N THR A 21 12.43 13.32 2.45
CA THR A 21 12.76 14.75 2.42
C THR A 21 12.86 15.21 3.88
N PRO A 22 13.31 16.44 4.18
CA PRO A 22 13.33 16.93 5.54
C PRO A 22 11.98 16.71 6.26
N ASP A 23 12.08 16.25 7.51
CA ASP A 23 11.00 15.94 8.43
C ASP A 23 9.98 14.89 7.93
N VAL A 24 10.32 14.09 6.92
CA VAL A 24 9.51 12.92 6.55
C VAL A 24 9.59 11.87 7.64
N VAL A 25 8.46 11.66 8.32
CA VAL A 25 8.30 10.70 9.42
C VAL A 25 6.94 10.04 9.35
N ASN A 26 6.87 8.75 9.68
CA ASN A 26 5.61 8.01 9.69
C ASN A 26 4.64 8.59 10.72
N THR A 27 3.39 8.83 10.31
CA THR A 27 2.29 9.23 11.21
C THR A 27 1.10 8.27 11.18
N GLY A 28 1.15 7.22 10.35
CA GLY A 28 0.18 6.13 10.34
C GLY A 28 -0.18 5.62 8.95
N ALA A 29 -1.09 4.66 8.91
CA ALA A 29 -1.65 4.09 7.70
C ALA A 29 -3.06 3.57 7.96
N TRP A 30 -3.89 3.47 6.93
CA TRP A 30 -5.24 2.92 7.02
C TRP A 30 -5.66 2.20 5.74
N SER A 31 -6.65 1.31 5.85
CA SER A 31 -7.29 0.64 4.73
C SER A 31 -8.77 0.42 5.01
N THR A 32 -9.58 0.24 3.97
CA THR A 32 -10.95 -0.28 4.10
C THR A 32 -11.01 -1.80 4.30
N ILE A 33 -9.90 -2.51 4.10
CA ILE A 33 -9.80 -3.93 4.47
C ILE A 33 -9.62 -4.01 5.99
N SER A 34 -10.36 -4.90 6.65
CA SER A 34 -10.26 -5.10 8.10
C SER A 34 -8.82 -5.45 8.54
N ALA A 35 -8.40 -4.91 9.68
CA ALA A 35 -7.13 -5.24 10.32
C ALA A 35 -7.02 -6.73 10.71
N ASP A 36 -8.14 -7.44 10.81
CA ASP A 36 -8.15 -8.90 11.02
C ASP A 36 -7.65 -9.65 9.80
N ALA A 37 -7.82 -9.09 8.60
CA ALA A 37 -7.41 -9.71 7.34
C ALA A 37 -6.08 -9.18 6.79
N LEU A 38 -5.62 -8.01 7.25
CA LEU A 38 -4.48 -7.30 6.68
C LEU A 38 -3.37 -7.11 7.72
N VAL A 39 -2.12 -7.34 7.33
CA VAL A 39 -0.93 -6.89 8.08
C VAL A 39 -0.43 -5.61 7.44
N THR A 40 -0.14 -4.59 8.23
CA THR A 40 0.49 -3.35 7.77
C THR A 40 1.82 -3.15 8.49
N THR A 41 2.90 -2.98 7.75
CA THR A 41 4.22 -2.65 8.29
C THR A 41 4.70 -1.32 7.71
N VAL A 42 5.54 -0.62 8.47
CA VAL A 42 6.23 0.58 8.02
C VAL A 42 7.70 0.46 8.35
N GLU A 43 8.54 0.58 7.33
CA GLU A 43 9.99 0.50 7.45
C GLU A 43 10.60 1.83 7.00
N GLN A 44 11.48 2.40 7.83
CA GLN A 44 12.34 3.50 7.40
C GLN A 44 13.61 2.94 6.78
N GLN A 45 13.76 3.13 5.47
CA GLN A 45 14.96 2.83 4.70
C GLN A 45 15.82 4.09 4.55
N ALA A 46 17.01 3.95 3.98
CA ALA A 46 17.98 5.04 3.86
C ALA A 46 17.43 6.27 3.09
N ASP A 47 16.52 6.06 2.15
CA ASP A 47 16.00 7.06 1.22
C ASP A 47 14.46 7.09 1.13
N ALA A 48 13.75 6.24 1.87
CA ALA A 48 12.29 6.25 1.90
C ALA A 48 11.66 5.72 3.20
N LEU A 49 10.42 6.12 3.47
CA LEU A 49 9.48 5.33 4.28
C LEU A 49 8.73 4.35 3.37
N VAL A 50 8.77 3.07 3.70
CA VAL A 50 8.09 2.01 2.94
C VAL A 50 6.96 1.44 3.78
N TYR A 51 5.73 1.64 3.31
CA TYR A 51 4.52 1.07 3.87
C TYR A 51 4.19 -0.20 3.10
N THR A 52 4.00 -1.32 3.78
CA THR A 52 3.60 -2.58 3.15
C THR A 52 2.29 -3.06 3.76
N PHE A 53 1.28 -3.28 2.91
CA PHE A 53 0.01 -3.89 3.26
C PHE A 53 -0.04 -5.29 2.67
N THR A 54 -0.17 -6.31 3.50
CA THR A 54 -0.16 -7.72 3.08
C THR A 54 -1.44 -8.41 3.55
N LEU A 55 -2.16 -9.04 2.63
CA LEU A 55 -3.29 -9.91 2.97
C LEU A 55 -2.77 -11.14 3.70
N LYS A 56 -3.34 -11.43 4.87
CA LYS A 56 -2.94 -12.59 5.68
C LYS A 56 -3.25 -13.90 4.94
N PRO A 57 -2.41 -14.95 5.11
CA PRO A 57 -2.68 -16.26 4.54
C PRO A 57 -4.08 -16.78 4.90
N GLY A 58 -4.79 -17.34 3.93
CA GLY A 58 -6.14 -17.89 4.10
C GLY A 58 -7.26 -16.85 4.05
N MET A 59 -6.97 -15.55 4.03
CA MET A 59 -7.97 -14.52 3.83
C MET A 59 -8.36 -14.40 2.36
N ARG A 60 -9.61 -13.98 2.11
CA ARG A 60 -10.17 -13.80 0.77
C ARG A 60 -10.81 -12.43 0.67
N LEU A 61 -10.52 -11.71 -0.41
CA LEU A 61 -11.16 -10.43 -0.72
C LEU A 61 -12.08 -10.65 -1.92
N GLY A 62 -13.39 -10.62 -1.69
CA GLY A 62 -14.38 -10.67 -2.77
C GLY A 62 -14.27 -9.45 -3.69
N ALA A 63 -14.98 -9.47 -4.82
CA ALA A 63 -14.99 -8.37 -5.78
C ALA A 63 -15.43 -7.06 -5.10
N ALA A 64 -14.54 -6.07 -5.07
CA ALA A 64 -14.77 -4.81 -4.37
C ALA A 64 -13.84 -3.69 -4.86
N THR A 65 -14.02 -2.50 -4.29
CA THR A 65 -13.06 -1.40 -4.36
C THR A 65 -12.49 -1.19 -2.97
N HIS A 66 -11.17 -1.21 -2.85
CA HIS A 66 -10.45 -1.04 -1.60
C HIS A 66 -9.67 0.26 -1.63
N PHE A 67 -9.69 1.00 -0.51
CA PHE A 67 -8.92 2.21 -0.34
C PHE A 67 -7.80 1.98 0.68
N PHE A 68 -6.64 2.57 0.41
CA PHE A 68 -5.46 2.54 1.26
C PHE A 68 -4.92 3.96 1.40
N GLY A 69 -4.56 4.33 2.61
CA GLY A 69 -3.90 5.59 2.93
C GLY A 69 -2.61 5.35 3.69
N VAL A 70 -1.58 6.09 3.32
CA VAL A 70 -0.34 6.24 4.11
C VAL A 70 -0.28 7.68 4.58
N GLN A 71 0.21 7.87 5.80
CA GLN A 71 0.28 9.17 6.44
C GLN A 71 1.70 9.39 6.94
N TYR A 72 2.25 10.55 6.58
CA TYR A 72 3.57 10.98 6.99
C TYR A 72 3.55 12.48 7.28
N GLY A 73 4.36 12.91 8.25
CA GLY A 73 4.73 14.31 8.42
C GLY A 73 5.75 14.71 7.34
N HIS A 74 5.90 16.00 7.09
CA HIS A 74 6.96 16.58 6.28
C HIS A 74 7.21 18.03 6.69
N ALA A 75 8.33 18.61 6.25
CA ALA A 75 8.64 20.02 6.51
C ALA A 75 7.49 20.94 6.03
N THR A 76 7.27 22.05 6.73
CA THR A 76 6.18 22.99 6.43
C THR A 76 6.25 23.50 4.99
N GLY A 77 5.08 23.71 4.38
CA GLY A 77 4.96 24.08 2.96
C GLY A 77 4.57 22.89 2.08
N GLY A 78 4.80 23.01 0.78
CA GLY A 78 4.58 21.92 -0.16
C GLY A 78 5.74 20.94 -0.16
N ARG A 79 5.45 19.64 -0.26
CA ARG A 79 6.43 18.59 -0.55
C ARG A 79 6.22 18.11 -1.99
N ASP A 80 7.30 17.88 -2.72
CA ASP A 80 7.27 17.26 -4.05
C ASP A 80 7.14 15.73 -3.91
N PRO A 81 6.02 15.11 -4.33
CA PRO A 81 5.81 13.67 -4.23
C PRO A 81 6.28 12.91 -5.48
N SER A 82 6.90 13.56 -6.48
CA SER A 82 7.23 12.94 -7.77
C SER A 82 8.18 11.73 -7.70
N ARG A 83 8.86 11.55 -6.56
CA ARG A 83 9.72 10.40 -6.26
C ARG A 83 9.04 9.32 -5.44
N ASP A 84 7.79 9.52 -5.04
CA ASP A 84 7.00 8.52 -4.35
C ASP A 84 6.48 7.51 -5.36
N THR A 85 6.47 6.24 -4.96
CA THR A 85 6.07 5.14 -5.83
C THR A 85 5.13 4.19 -5.12
N TYR A 86 4.43 3.39 -5.91
CA TYR A 86 3.69 2.26 -5.40
C TYR A 86 3.83 1.04 -6.30
N GLN A 87 3.62 -0.13 -5.71
CA GLN A 87 3.50 -1.40 -6.42
C GLN A 87 2.46 -2.26 -5.69
N ALA A 88 1.55 -2.85 -6.44
CA ALA A 88 0.56 -3.81 -5.96
C ALA A 88 0.71 -5.11 -6.74
N VAL A 89 0.84 -6.23 -6.04
CA VAL A 89 0.80 -7.57 -6.61
C VAL A 89 -0.38 -8.30 -6.00
N ALA A 90 -1.24 -8.88 -6.83
CA ALA A 90 -2.38 -9.66 -6.39
C ALA A 90 -2.46 -11.01 -7.11
N THR A 91 -2.95 -12.02 -6.40
CA THR A 91 -3.27 -13.34 -6.94
C THR A 91 -4.76 -13.62 -6.73
N ALA A 92 -5.47 -13.96 -7.80
CA ALA A 92 -6.86 -14.37 -7.77
C ALA A 92 -7.00 -15.85 -7.35
N ASP A 93 -8.22 -16.28 -7.04
CA ASP A 93 -8.50 -17.66 -6.61
C ASP A 93 -8.39 -18.71 -7.72
N ASP A 94 -8.43 -18.29 -8.98
CA ASP A 94 -8.08 -19.12 -10.15
C ASP A 94 -6.56 -19.18 -10.42
N GLY A 95 -5.75 -18.51 -9.58
CA GLY A 95 -4.30 -18.44 -9.70
C GLY A 95 -3.79 -17.34 -10.64
N ALA A 96 -4.67 -16.56 -11.29
CA ALA A 96 -4.24 -15.44 -12.11
C ALA A 96 -3.50 -14.39 -11.26
N ARG A 97 -2.36 -13.91 -11.75
CA ARG A 97 -1.57 -12.87 -11.11
C ARG A 97 -1.72 -11.56 -11.85
N ALA A 98 -1.91 -10.48 -11.09
CA ALA A 98 -1.91 -9.11 -11.59
C ALA A 98 -0.86 -8.29 -10.83
N GLU A 99 -0.24 -7.35 -11.54
CA GLU A 99 0.74 -6.42 -10.98
C GLU A 99 0.48 -5.02 -11.54
N VAL A 100 0.52 -4.02 -10.67
CA VAL A 100 0.34 -2.61 -11.02
C VAL A 100 1.32 -1.78 -10.21
N ASP A 101 2.09 -0.94 -10.89
CA ASP A 101 2.99 0.02 -10.26
C ASP A 101 2.81 1.43 -10.83
N GLY A 102 3.38 2.42 -10.15
CA GLY A 102 3.28 3.82 -10.56
C GLY A 102 3.97 4.80 -9.62
N ARG A 103 3.76 6.08 -9.91
CA ARG A 103 4.25 7.24 -9.14
C ARG A 103 3.11 8.16 -8.74
N PHE A 104 3.35 8.99 -7.74
CA PHE A 104 2.42 10.05 -7.30
C PHE A 104 2.69 11.38 -8.01
#